data_AF-A0A3D9AFU2-F1
#
_entry.id   AF-A0A3D9AFU2-F1
#
_cell.length_a   1.000
_cell.length_b   1.000
_cell.length_c   1.000
_cell.angle_alpha   90.00
_cell.angle_beta   90.00
_cell.angle_gamma   90.00
#
_symmetry.space_group_name_H-M   'P 1'
#
loop_
_entity.id
_entity.type
_entity.pdbx_description
1 polymer ?
#
loop_
_entity_poly.entity_id
_entity_poly.type
_entity_poly.pdbx_seq_one_letter_code
_entity_poly.pdbx_strand_id
1 'polypeptide(L)' 'MKYKISKEALNDLEKIWLYTSETWSKEQADYYFDLIINEIEYLSGNPKSGKDYNEPVVHLGIKQ' A
#
# COMPACT_ATOMS: atom_id res chain seq x y z
N MET A 1 -11.07 -3.61 13.50
CA MET A 1 -9.78 -3.54 14.22
C MET A 1 -9.24 -2.13 14.10
N LYS A 2 -8.39 -1.67 15.03
CA LYS A 2 -7.66 -0.40 14.89
C LYS A 2 -6.24 -0.73 14.40
N TYR A 3 -5.88 -0.32 13.19
CA TYR A 3 -4.49 -0.38 12.71
C TYR A 3 -3.67 0.77 13.31
N LYS A 4 -2.35 0.64 13.26
CA LYS A 4 -1.41 1.72 13.61
C LYS A 4 -0.54 1.96 12.39
N ILE A 5 -0.41 3.22 12.01
CA ILE A 5 0.53 3.64 10.97
C ILE A 5 1.80 4.13 11.69
N SER A 6 2.96 3.66 11.26
CA SER A 6 4.25 4.17 11.78
C SER A 6 4.48 5.60 11.32
N LYS A 7 5.41 6.30 11.96
CA LYS A 7 5.77 7.66 11.56
C LYS A 7 6.33 7.69 10.13
N GLU A 8 7.11 6.68 9.77
CA GLU A 8 7.70 6.51 8.45
C GLU A 8 6.60 6.33 7.38
N ALA A 9 5.63 5.44 7.62
CA ALA A 9 4.53 5.23 6.69
C ALA A 9 3.63 6.47 6.56
N LEU A 10 3.45 7.27 7.63
CA LEU A 10 2.78 8.57 7.54
C LEU A 10 3.54 9.55 6.63
N ASN A 11 4.87 9.64 6.79
CA ASN A 11 5.70 10.49 5.92
C ASN A 11 5.64 10.02 4.46
N ASP A 12 5.56 8.72 4.21
CA ASP A 12 5.43 8.17 2.87
C ASP A 12 4.09 8.51 2.24
N LEU A 13 2.99 8.41 2.99
CA LEU A 13 1.66 8.86 2.54
C LEU A 13 1.65 10.36 2.18
N GLU A 14 2.28 11.19 3.00
CA GLU A 14 2.41 12.63 2.74
C GLU A 14 3.19 12.91 1.45
N LYS A 15 4.34 12.26 1.26
CA LYS A 15 5.15 12.40 0.04
C LYS A 15 4.40 11.93 -1.21
N ILE A 16 3.68 10.82 -1.11
CA ILE A 16 2.84 10.31 -2.21
C ILE A 16 1.80 11.36 -2.57
N TRP A 17 1.02 11.85 -1.60
CA TRP A 17 -0.03 12.84 -1.84
C TRP A 17 0.54 14.14 -2.45
N LEU A 18 1.63 14.67 -1.88
CA LEU A 18 2.28 15.89 -2.39
C LEU A 18 2.74 15.72 -3.83
N TYR A 19 3.49 14.65 -4.12
CA TYR A 19 3.97 14.37 -5.48
C TYR A 19 2.82 14.24 -6.48
N THR A 20 1.77 13.49 -6.12
CA THR A 20 0.59 13.30 -6.96
C THR A 20 -0.16 14.61 -7.19
N SER A 21 -0.28 15.46 -6.17
CA SER A 21 -0.94 16.77 -6.26
C SER A 21 -0.17 17.73 -7.17
N GLU A 22 1.16 17.74 -7.08
CA GLU A 22 2.03 18.60 -7.89
C GLU A 22 2.14 18.12 -9.33
N THR A 23 2.11 16.81 -9.55
CA THR A 23 2.38 16.21 -10.87
C THR A 23 1.12 16.06 -11.71
N TRP A 24 -0.02 15.72 -11.10
CA TRP A 24 -1.24 15.41 -11.85
C TRP A 24 -2.41 16.33 -11.49
N SER A 25 -2.90 16.29 -10.26
CA SER A 25 -3.90 17.23 -9.72
C SER A 25 -4.20 16.92 -8.26
N LYS A 26 -4.78 17.89 -7.55
CA LYS A 26 -5.28 17.67 -6.20
C LYS A 26 -6.36 16.58 -6.16
N GLU A 27 -7.27 16.59 -7.13
CA GLU A 27 -8.34 15.58 -7.23
C GLU A 27 -7.78 14.16 -7.36
N GLN A 28 -6.69 13.99 -8.11
CA GLN A 28 -6.00 12.71 -8.20
C GLN A 28 -5.26 12.35 -6.91
N ALA A 29 -4.66 13.33 -6.23
CA ALA A 29 -4.01 13.09 -4.93
C ALA A 29 -5.01 12.59 -3.88
N ASP A 30 -6.17 13.23 -3.79
CA ASP A 30 -7.25 12.82 -2.89
C ASP A 30 -7.77 11.42 -3.25
N TYR A 31 -8.02 11.16 -4.54
CA TYR A 31 -8.45 9.83 -5.01
C TYR A 31 -7.45 8.71 -4.68
N TYR A 32 -6.15 8.90 -4.96
CA TYR A 32 -5.13 7.90 -4.67
C TYR A 32 -4.93 7.69 -3.16
N PHE A 33 -5.01 8.76 -2.37
CA PHE A 33 -4.94 8.64 -0.92
C PHE A 33 -6.10 7.80 -0.37
N ASP A 34 -7.32 8.06 -0.83
CA ASP A 34 -8.49 7.26 -0.45
C ASP A 34 -8.33 5.78 -0.82
N LEU A 35 -7.80 5.47 -2.00
CA LEU A 35 -7.50 4.08 -2.39
C LEU A 35 -6.51 3.40 -1.42
N ILE A 36 -5.44 4.09 -1.05
CA ILE A 36 -4.44 3.53 -0.13
C ILE A 36 -5.04 3.32 1.27
N ILE A 37 -5.80 4.30 1.78
CA ILE A 37 -6.45 4.19 3.08
C ILE A 37 -7.48 3.06 3.10
N ASN A 38 -8.34 2.95 2.08
CA ASN A 38 -9.31 1.87 1.95
C ASN A 38 -8.65 0.49 1.94
N GLU A 39 -7.51 0.34 1.27
CA GLU A 39 -6.77 -0.93 1.27
C GLU A 39 -6.17 -1.22 2.66
N ILE A 40 -5.59 -0.23 3.35
CA ILE A 40 -5.10 -0.40 4.74
C ILE A 40 -6.24 -0.84 5.66
N GLU A 41 -7.42 -0.22 5.54
CA GLU A 41 -8.61 -0.59 6.31
C GLU A 41 -9.05 -2.02 6.02
N TYR A 42 -9.12 -2.39 4.75
CA TYR A 42 -9.44 -3.75 4.31
C TYR A 42 -8.45 -4.79 4.87
N LEU A 43 -7.14 -4.55 4.71
CA LEU A 43 -6.08 -5.44 5.24
C LEU A 43 -6.12 -5.53 6.76
N SER A 44 -6.49 -4.44 7.46
CA SER A 44 -6.67 -4.47 8.91
C SER A 44 -7.82 -5.37 9.36
N GLY A 45 -8.84 -5.54 8.51
CA GLY A 45 -9.93 -6.49 8.72
C GLY A 45 -9.62 -7.90 8.20
N ASN A 46 -8.72 -8.02 7.23
CA ASN A 46 -8.39 -9.25 6.51
C ASN A 46 -6.87 -9.51 6.48
N PRO A 47 -6.20 -9.71 7.63
CA PRO A 47 -4.73 -9.74 7.72
C PRO A 47 -4.04 -10.87 6.91
N LYS A 48 -4.80 -11.84 6.39
CA LYS A 48 -4.29 -12.95 5.56
C LYS A 48 -4.50 -12.73 4.05
N SER A 49 -5.11 -11.63 3.63
CA SER A 49 -5.30 -11.35 2.19
C SER A 49 -4.04 -10.80 1.52
N GLY A 50 -3.08 -10.31 2.31
CA GLY A 50 -1.76 -9.93 1.82
C GLY A 50 -0.94 -11.14 1.39
N LYS A 51 -0.09 -10.96 0.38
CA LYS A 51 0.88 -11.98 -0.03
C LYS A 51 1.98 -12.10 1.02
N ASP A 52 2.30 -13.31 1.45
CA ASP A 52 3.48 -13.56 2.26
C ASP A 52 4.73 -13.49 1.38
N TYR A 53 5.62 -12.56 1.68
CA TYR A 53 6.89 -12.39 0.95
C TYR A 53 8.05 -13.15 1.62
N ASN A 54 7.82 -13.81 2.75
CA ASN A 54 8.77 -14.73 3.36
C ASN A 54 8.73 -16.12 2.71
N GLU A 55 7.68 -16.42 1.94
CA GLU A 55 7.64 -17.66 1.16
C GLU A 55 8.72 -17.62 0.07
N PRO A 56 9.68 -18.57 0.06
CA PRO A 56 10.61 -18.66 -1.04
C PRO A 56 9.82 -18.89 -2.33
N VAL A 57 10.03 -18.03 -3.32
CA VAL A 57 9.49 -18.22 -4.65
C VAL A 57 10.09 -19.50 -5.21
N VAL A 58 9.38 -20.63 -5.02
CA VAL A 58 9.67 -21.87 -5.71
C VAL A 58 9.41 -21.61 -7.19
N HIS A 59 10.47 -21.26 -7.91
CA HIS A 59 10.45 -21.18 -9.36
C HIS A 59 10.04 -22.57 -9.86
N LEU A 60 8.80 -22.69 -10.32
CA LEU A 60 8.28 -23.93 -10.88
C LEU A 60 9.09 -24.26 -12.14
N GLY A 61 10.08 -25.14 -11.95
CA GLY A 61 10.52 -26.14 -12.91
C GLY A 61 10.85 -25.68 -14.32
N ILE A 62 11.90 -24.88 -14.51
CA ILE A 62 12.70 -25.00 -15.73
C ILE A 62 13.89 -25.90 -15.39
N LYS A 63 13.73 -27.20 -15.68
CA LYS A 63 14.88 -28.10 -15.84
C LYS A 63 15.63 -27.63 -17.08
N GLN A 64 16.87 -27.15 -16.91
CA GLN A 64 17.86 -27.17 -17.99
C GLN A 64 18.26 -28.61 -18.28
#